data_AF-A0A7Y0NPA9-F1
#
_entry.id   AF-A0A7Y0NPA9-F1
#
_cell.length_a   1.000
_cell.length_b   1.000
_cell.length_c   1.000
_cell.angle_alpha   90.00
_cell.angle_beta   90.00
_cell.angle_gamma   90.00
#
_symmetry.space_group_name_H-M   'P 1'
#
loop_
_entity.id
_entity.type
_entity.pdbx_description
1 polymer ?
#
loop_
_entity_poly.entity_id
_entity_poly.type
_entity_poly.pdbx_seq_one_letter_code
_entity_poly.pdbx_strand_id
1 'polypeptide(L)'
;MYLTPPRLLILLKTSFIIVLTFFLFSPQTWAQSKDPSPLSFPTPKNIDHMLFYLQRDPNTNTLIYALNLKENGTINTDAPIQVYWIRYGEKGQKKDLGYIQRKFAYGIDTKALGADKYEFRFVSHKKLPFYLQKYSDKSYHVSVTINNRTIRVARLFIRIQGGSFWLPNVKYAEVEGIDEATGKPIVERISVK
;
A
#
# COMPACT_ATOMS: atom_id res chain seq x y z
N MET A 1 -14.55 -62.06 55.37
CA MET A 1 -16.00 -62.14 55.06
C MET A 1 -16.42 -60.77 54.52
N TYR A 2 -16.78 -60.74 53.23
CA TYR A 2 -17.48 -59.71 52.43
C TYR A 2 -17.32 -58.21 52.80
N LEU A 3 -16.59 -57.39 52.01
CA LEU A 3 -16.82 -56.85 50.65
C LEU A 3 -17.45 -55.45 50.69
N THR A 4 -16.75 -54.44 50.19
CA THR A 4 -17.11 -53.67 48.98
C THR A 4 -16.08 -52.54 48.69
N PRO A 5 -15.92 -52.12 47.41
CA PRO A 5 -14.64 -51.67 46.83
C PRO A 5 -14.50 -50.13 46.73
N PRO A 6 -13.37 -49.58 46.22
CA PRO A 6 -12.92 -48.23 46.56
C PRO A 6 -13.54 -47.15 45.66
N ARG A 7 -13.83 -45.98 46.24
CA ARG A 7 -14.08 -44.77 45.44
C ARG A 7 -12.81 -43.93 45.37
N LEU A 8 -12.05 -44.18 44.31
CA LEU A 8 -11.05 -43.30 43.75
C LEU A 8 -11.76 -42.00 43.32
N LEU A 9 -11.53 -40.89 44.02
CA LEU A 9 -12.05 -39.59 43.62
C LEU A 9 -11.27 -39.12 42.39
N ILE A 10 -11.97 -39.06 41.26
CA ILE A 10 -11.46 -38.70 39.95
C ILE A 10 -11.01 -37.24 39.96
N LEU A 11 -9.76 -37.06 39.52
CA LEU A 11 -9.08 -35.86 39.06
C LEU A 11 -10.04 -34.87 38.37
N LEU A 12 -10.34 -33.75 39.01
CA LEU A 12 -11.02 -32.63 38.35
C LEU A 12 -9.98 -31.91 37.47
N LYS A 13 -9.92 -32.29 36.18
CA LYS A 13 -9.26 -31.48 35.15
C LYS A 13 -10.05 -30.18 35.01
N THR A 14 -9.54 -29.10 35.58
CA THR A 14 -10.03 -27.74 35.32
C THR A 14 -9.67 -27.36 33.89
N SER A 15 -10.60 -27.62 32.97
CA SER A 15 -10.57 -27.06 31.63
C SER A 15 -10.86 -25.55 31.74
N PHE A 16 -9.81 -24.74 31.66
CA PHE A 16 -9.94 -23.30 31.45
C PHE A 16 -10.43 -23.06 30.02
N ILE A 17 -11.75 -23.07 29.82
CA ILE A 17 -12.36 -22.56 28.60
C ILE A 17 -12.34 -21.04 28.73
N ILE A 18 -11.31 -20.41 28.16
CA ILE A 18 -11.33 -18.96 27.90
C ILE A 18 -12.35 -18.73 26.78
N VAL A 19 -13.61 -18.59 27.16
CA VAL A 19 -14.64 -18.03 26.29
C VAL A 19 -14.31 -16.55 26.15
N LEU A 20 -13.54 -16.21 25.11
CA LEU A 20 -13.28 -14.83 24.73
C LEU A 20 -14.53 -14.27 24.03
N THR A 21 -15.60 -14.08 24.79
CA THR A 21 -16.76 -13.26 24.40
C THR A 21 -16.32 -11.79 24.40
N PHE A 22 -15.61 -11.37 23.34
CA PHE A 22 -15.62 -9.96 22.94
C PHE A 22 -16.99 -9.66 22.34
N PHE A 23 -17.95 -9.42 23.22
CA PHE A 23 -19.21 -8.76 22.88
C PHE A 23 -18.88 -7.39 22.28
N LEU A 24 -18.99 -7.33 20.95
CA LEU A 24 -19.93 -6.44 20.28
C LEU A 24 -20.07 -5.03 20.90
N PHE A 25 -19.05 -4.21 20.76
CA PHE A 25 -19.20 -2.76 20.60
C PHE A 25 -18.05 -2.25 19.71
N SER A 26 -17.99 -2.76 18.48
CA SER A 26 -17.37 -1.94 17.44
C SER A 26 -18.31 -0.75 17.24
N PRO A 27 -17.92 0.51 17.52
CA PRO A 27 -18.58 1.59 16.82
C PRO A 27 -18.42 1.23 15.34
N GLN A 28 -19.53 1.00 14.65
CA GLN A 28 -19.55 1.06 13.21
C GLN A 28 -19.11 2.49 12.87
N THR A 29 -17.79 2.71 12.80
CA THR A 29 -17.23 3.91 12.19
C THR A 29 -17.53 3.73 10.72
N TRP A 30 -18.69 4.23 10.30
CA TRP A 30 -19.03 4.36 8.89
C TRP A 30 -17.90 5.18 8.27
N ALA A 31 -16.95 4.50 7.63
CA ALA A 31 -15.73 5.16 7.21
C ALA A 31 -16.04 6.23 6.16
N GLN A 32 -17.10 6.08 5.37
CA GLN A 32 -17.64 7.09 4.44
C GLN A 32 -19.06 6.71 4.01
N SER A 33 -20.08 7.51 4.36
CA SER A 33 -21.44 7.41 3.76
C SER A 33 -21.67 8.38 2.61
N LYS A 34 -20.82 9.42 2.49
CA LYS A 34 -20.91 10.44 1.45
C LYS A 34 -19.65 10.42 0.58
N ASP A 35 -19.87 10.62 -0.72
CA ASP A 35 -18.79 10.82 -1.68
C ASP A 35 -17.99 12.08 -1.29
N PRO A 36 -16.68 11.96 -1.02
CA PRO A 36 -15.84 13.09 -0.60
C PRO A 36 -15.47 14.03 -1.76
N SER A 37 -15.84 13.71 -2.99
CA SER A 37 -15.51 14.51 -4.16
C SER A 37 -16.39 15.76 -4.33
N PRO A 38 -15.85 16.83 -4.94
CA PRO A 38 -14.50 16.93 -5.49
C PRO A 38 -13.45 17.33 -4.44
N LEU A 39 -12.34 16.59 -4.39
CA LEU A 39 -11.14 16.97 -3.63
C LEU A 39 -10.14 17.61 -4.59
N SER A 40 -9.59 18.77 -4.21
CA SER A 40 -8.43 19.34 -4.89
C SER A 40 -7.16 18.75 -4.30
N PHE A 41 -6.43 17.97 -5.12
CA PHE A 41 -5.22 17.30 -4.68
C PHE A 41 -3.97 18.14 -4.98
N PRO A 42 -3.11 18.40 -3.99
CA PRO A 42 -1.85 19.11 -4.24
C PRO A 42 -0.85 18.22 -4.97
N THR A 43 -0.09 18.79 -5.90
CA THR A 43 1.06 18.10 -6.49
C THR A 43 2.27 18.24 -5.56
N PRO A 44 2.93 17.13 -5.14
CA PRO A 44 4.17 17.20 -4.38
C PRO A 44 5.26 17.95 -5.13
N LYS A 45 5.99 18.83 -4.43
CA LYS A 45 7.10 19.63 -4.96
C LYS A 45 8.32 19.47 -4.07
N ASN A 46 9.51 19.62 -4.64
CA ASN A 46 10.80 19.60 -3.93
C ASN A 46 11.01 18.32 -3.11
N ILE A 47 10.68 17.17 -3.71
CA ILE A 47 10.89 15.86 -3.08
C ILE A 47 12.06 15.16 -3.76
N ASP A 48 13.14 15.02 -3.03
CA ASP A 48 14.36 14.39 -3.53
C ASP A 48 14.10 12.94 -3.94
N HIS A 49 14.61 12.59 -5.13
CA HIS A 49 14.52 11.26 -5.70
C HIS A 49 13.09 10.66 -5.76
N MET A 50 12.06 11.51 -5.86
CA MET A 50 10.69 11.04 -6.05
C MET A 50 10.57 10.28 -7.38
N LEU A 51 10.05 9.06 -7.30
CA LEU A 51 9.78 8.23 -8.48
C LEU A 51 8.35 8.50 -8.98
N PHE A 52 7.39 8.46 -8.06
CA PHE A 52 5.98 8.79 -8.31
C PHE A 52 5.27 9.03 -6.96
N TYR A 53 4.02 9.47 -7.02
CA TYR A 53 3.18 9.62 -5.84
C TYR A 53 1.79 9.02 -6.03
N LEU A 54 1.14 8.66 -4.93
CA LEU A 54 -0.19 8.06 -4.92
C LEU A 54 -1.14 8.91 -4.09
N GLN A 55 -2.27 9.27 -4.70
CA GLN A 55 -3.37 10.00 -4.10
C GLN A 55 -4.64 9.17 -4.12
N ARG A 56 -5.54 9.42 -3.18
CA ARG A 56 -6.74 8.61 -3.02
C ARG A 56 -7.83 9.37 -2.27
N ASP A 57 -9.07 8.95 -2.41
CA ASP A 57 -10.16 9.40 -1.53
C ASP A 57 -10.11 8.76 -0.13
N PRO A 58 -10.58 9.43 0.95
CA PRO A 58 -11.30 10.70 1.00
C PRO A 58 -10.48 11.93 1.37
N ASN A 59 -9.16 11.84 1.39
CA ASN A 59 -8.35 12.96 1.86
C ASN A 59 -7.16 13.22 0.95
N THR A 60 -6.63 14.42 1.05
CA THR A 60 -5.56 14.93 0.20
C THR A 60 -4.16 14.44 0.61
N ASN A 61 -4.06 13.61 1.66
CA ASN A 61 -2.77 13.05 2.07
C ASN A 61 -2.21 12.19 0.94
N THR A 62 -0.94 12.39 0.65
CA THR A 62 -0.29 11.82 -0.52
C THR A 62 0.81 10.86 -0.07
N LEU A 63 0.85 9.67 -0.67
CA LEU A 63 1.98 8.76 -0.52
C LEU A 63 3.05 9.12 -1.52
N ILE A 64 4.27 9.19 -1.06
CA ILE A 64 5.45 9.38 -1.89
C ILE A 64 6.18 8.04 -1.98
N TYR A 65 6.54 7.67 -3.21
CA TYR A 65 7.45 6.57 -3.49
C TYR A 65 8.72 7.20 -4.04
N ALA A 66 9.78 7.19 -3.24
CA ALA A 66 11.06 7.77 -3.60
C ALA A 66 12.14 6.69 -3.62
N LEU A 67 13.18 6.90 -4.42
CA LEU A 67 14.36 6.04 -4.42
C LEU A 67 14.96 6.00 -3.02
N ASN A 68 15.35 4.82 -2.57
CA ASN A 68 16.04 4.65 -1.30
C ASN A 68 17.53 4.43 -1.56
N LEU A 69 18.34 5.40 -1.18
CA LEU A 69 19.79 5.37 -1.33
C LEU A 69 20.44 5.13 0.03
N LYS A 70 21.53 4.36 0.02
CA LYS A 70 22.47 4.25 1.14
C LYS A 70 23.29 5.55 1.24
N GLU A 71 23.98 5.74 2.36
CA GLU A 71 24.82 6.92 2.61
C GLU A 71 25.89 7.15 1.53
N ASN A 72 26.38 6.07 0.91
CA ASN A 72 27.34 6.11 -0.18
C ASN A 72 26.72 6.44 -1.56
N GLY A 73 25.42 6.77 -1.62
CA GLY A 73 24.70 7.10 -2.86
C GLY A 73 24.31 5.89 -3.71
N THR A 74 24.63 4.66 -3.30
CA THR A 74 24.17 3.45 -3.98
C THR A 74 22.76 3.09 -3.57
N ILE A 75 22.01 2.41 -4.45
CA ILE A 75 20.64 2.00 -4.13
C ILE A 75 20.63 0.98 -2.98
N ASN A 76 19.64 1.11 -2.10
CA ASN A 76 19.39 0.11 -1.08
C ASN A 76 18.74 -1.13 -1.70
N THR A 77 19.54 -2.16 -1.98
CA THR A 77 19.08 -3.40 -2.65
C THR A 77 17.98 -4.14 -1.90
N ASP A 78 17.93 -4.02 -0.57
CA ASP A 78 16.95 -4.72 0.26
C ASP A 78 15.59 -4.01 0.31
N ALA A 79 15.61 -2.69 0.10
CA ALA A 79 14.43 -1.84 0.08
C ALA A 79 14.65 -0.66 -0.88
N PRO A 80 14.64 -0.87 -2.20
CA PRO A 80 15.07 0.13 -3.20
C PRO A 80 14.16 1.35 -3.31
N ILE A 81 12.96 1.26 -2.74
CA ILE A 81 11.96 2.33 -2.72
C ILE A 81 11.52 2.54 -1.28
N GLN A 82 11.62 3.78 -0.82
CA GLN A 82 11.06 4.22 0.45
C GLN A 82 9.65 4.79 0.23
N VAL A 83 8.74 4.49 1.16
CA VAL A 83 7.34 4.92 1.08
C VAL A 83 6.95 5.67 2.35
N TYR A 84 6.41 6.88 2.17
CA TYR A 84 5.97 7.72 3.29
C TYR A 84 4.82 8.64 2.88
N TRP A 85 4.11 9.17 3.88
CA TRP A 85 3.05 10.16 3.70
C TRP A 85 3.62 11.57 3.67
N ILE A 86 3.00 12.43 2.87
CA ILE A 86 2.91 13.87 3.11
C ILE A 86 1.47 14.17 3.54
N ARG A 87 1.32 14.75 4.74
CA ARG A 87 0.02 14.99 5.39
C ARG A 87 -0.56 16.35 5.00
N TYR A 88 -0.97 16.50 3.74
CA TYR A 88 -1.56 17.74 3.23
C TYR A 88 -2.89 18.12 3.87
N GLY A 89 -3.64 17.16 4.44
CA GLY A 89 -4.82 17.48 5.24
C GLY A 89 -4.49 18.08 6.62
N GLU A 90 -3.21 18.17 6.97
CA GLU A 90 -2.70 18.69 8.24
C GLU A 90 -1.73 19.85 7.95
N LYS A 91 -0.46 19.75 8.36
CA LYS A 91 0.57 20.79 8.15
C LYS A 91 1.56 20.44 7.02
N GLY A 92 1.25 19.46 6.18
CA GLY A 92 2.13 19.01 5.09
C GLY A 92 3.36 18.24 5.55
N GLN A 93 3.36 17.71 6.77
CA GLN A 93 4.51 17.02 7.34
C GLN A 93 4.72 15.62 6.73
N LYS A 94 5.99 15.21 6.65
CA LYS A 94 6.39 13.84 6.31
C LYS A 94 6.05 12.88 7.47
N LYS A 95 5.49 11.71 7.15
CA LYS A 95 5.20 10.66 8.15
C LYS A 95 5.38 9.27 7.55
N ASP A 96 6.15 8.42 8.22
CA ASP A 96 6.37 7.04 7.77
C ASP A 96 5.10 6.19 7.82
N LEU A 97 5.13 5.09 7.06
CA LEU A 97 4.09 4.06 7.17
C LEU A 97 4.20 3.33 8.51
N GLY A 98 3.06 3.18 9.19
CA GLY A 98 2.94 2.21 10.28
C GLY A 98 3.10 0.77 9.77
N TYR A 99 3.42 -0.16 10.68
CA TYR A 99 3.64 -1.58 10.32
C TYR A 99 2.46 -2.19 9.54
N ILE A 100 1.24 -1.98 10.03
CA ILE A 100 0.02 -2.50 9.40
C ILE A 100 -0.18 -1.92 7.99
N GLN A 101 0.00 -0.60 7.82
CA GLN A 101 -0.14 0.05 6.52
C GLN A 101 0.88 -0.48 5.51
N ARG A 102 2.13 -0.68 5.96
CA ARG A 102 3.19 -1.26 5.14
C ARG A 102 2.91 -2.72 4.78
N LYS A 103 2.37 -3.52 5.69
CA LYS A 103 2.18 -4.96 5.44
C LYS A 103 0.92 -5.29 4.62
N PHE A 104 -0.14 -4.48 4.73
CA PHE A 104 -1.46 -4.83 4.20
C PHE A 104 -2.09 -3.81 3.25
N ALA A 105 -1.57 -2.57 3.17
CA ALA A 105 -2.20 -1.53 2.36
C ALA A 105 -1.24 -0.93 1.32
N TYR A 106 -0.38 -0.02 1.76
CA TYR A 106 0.39 0.88 0.91
C TYR A 106 1.86 0.49 0.76
N GLY A 107 2.28 -0.62 1.38
CA GLY A 107 3.62 -1.14 1.14
C GLY A 107 3.72 -1.81 -0.22
N ILE A 108 4.96 -2.18 -0.52
CA ILE A 108 5.33 -2.87 -1.74
C ILE A 108 6.21 -4.07 -1.40
N ASP A 109 6.03 -5.16 -2.12
CA ASP A 109 6.93 -6.30 -2.14
C ASP A 109 7.89 -6.10 -3.32
N THR A 110 9.19 -6.13 -3.07
CA THR A 110 10.22 -5.89 -4.09
C THR A 110 11.01 -7.17 -4.39
N LYS A 111 11.47 -7.30 -5.63
CA LYS A 111 12.30 -8.41 -6.11
C LYS A 111 13.36 -7.85 -7.06
N ALA A 112 14.63 -8.13 -6.78
CA ALA A 112 15.71 -7.79 -7.69
C ALA A 112 15.61 -8.62 -8.99
N LEU A 113 15.80 -7.96 -10.13
CA LEU A 113 15.86 -8.61 -11.45
C LEU A 113 17.27 -8.56 -12.06
N GLY A 114 18.17 -7.77 -11.49
CA GLY A 114 19.54 -7.57 -11.96
C GLY A 114 20.11 -6.28 -11.39
N ALA A 115 21.25 -5.85 -11.93
CA ALA A 115 21.86 -4.58 -11.55
C ALA A 115 20.92 -3.41 -11.88
N ASP A 116 20.66 -2.57 -10.88
CA ASP A 116 19.83 -1.36 -10.97
C ASP A 116 18.42 -1.59 -11.57
N LYS A 117 17.89 -2.82 -11.47
CA LYS A 117 16.57 -3.20 -11.97
C LYS A 117 15.80 -4.06 -10.97
N TYR A 118 14.60 -3.63 -10.62
CA TYR A 118 13.76 -4.26 -9.61
C TYR A 118 12.32 -4.35 -10.11
N GLU A 119 11.69 -5.49 -9.86
CA GLU A 119 10.24 -5.63 -9.93
C GLU A 119 9.67 -5.30 -8.54
N PHE A 120 8.54 -4.61 -8.48
CA PHE A 120 7.77 -4.53 -7.25
C PHE A 120 6.28 -4.64 -7.51
N ARG A 121 5.54 -5.03 -6.48
CA ARG A 121 4.07 -5.12 -6.48
C ARG A 121 3.54 -4.47 -5.23
N PHE A 122 2.40 -3.80 -5.34
CA PHE A 122 1.69 -3.34 -4.15
C PHE A 122 1.19 -4.55 -3.34
N VAL A 123 1.36 -4.51 -2.02
CA VAL A 123 0.90 -5.59 -1.13
C VAL A 123 -0.62 -5.80 -1.25
N SER A 124 -1.35 -4.73 -1.57
CA SER A 124 -2.80 -4.70 -1.80
C SER A 124 -3.22 -5.11 -3.22
N HIS A 125 -2.29 -5.21 -4.19
CA HIS A 125 -2.61 -5.58 -5.56
C HIS A 125 -1.44 -6.31 -6.24
N LYS A 126 -1.36 -7.63 -6.03
CA LYS A 126 -0.23 -8.46 -6.49
C LYS A 126 -0.27 -8.83 -7.98
N LYS A 127 -1.36 -8.54 -8.69
CA LYS A 127 -1.52 -8.94 -10.11
C LYS A 127 -0.80 -8.02 -11.09
N LEU A 128 -0.47 -6.79 -10.69
CA LEU A 128 0.15 -5.79 -11.55
C LEU A 128 1.59 -5.49 -11.10
N PRO A 129 2.61 -6.00 -11.81
CA PRO A 129 4.00 -5.68 -11.52
C PRO A 129 4.37 -4.28 -12.03
N PHE A 130 5.16 -3.58 -11.24
CA PHE A 130 5.84 -2.34 -11.60
C PHE A 130 7.34 -2.60 -11.65
N TYR A 131 8.07 -1.81 -12.42
CA TYR A 131 9.51 -1.97 -12.61
C TYR A 131 10.23 -0.68 -12.30
N LEU A 132 11.14 -0.73 -11.33
CA LEU A 132 12.12 0.32 -11.09
C LEU A 132 13.37 0.01 -11.92
N GLN A 133 13.80 0.97 -12.74
CA GLN A 133 14.98 0.81 -13.56
C GLN A 133 15.76 2.12 -13.67
N LYS A 134 17.09 2.01 -13.72
CA LYS A 134 17.99 3.09 -14.07
C LYS A 134 18.10 3.27 -15.59
N TYR A 135 18.02 4.52 -16.03
CA TYR A 135 18.11 4.90 -17.44
C TYR A 135 19.52 5.40 -17.79
N SER A 136 19.77 5.63 -19.07
CA SER A 136 21.08 6.04 -19.60
C SER A 136 21.59 7.38 -19.03
N ASP A 137 20.67 8.26 -18.63
CA ASP A 137 20.95 9.53 -17.96
C ASP A 137 21.24 9.38 -16.45
N LYS A 138 21.36 8.14 -15.97
CA LYS A 138 21.54 7.74 -14.55
C LYS A 138 20.35 8.06 -13.65
N SER A 139 19.24 8.54 -14.20
CA SER A 139 17.99 8.70 -13.45
C SER A 139 17.31 7.35 -13.22
N TYR A 140 16.50 7.27 -12.17
CA TYR A 140 15.66 6.11 -11.90
C TYR A 140 14.22 6.46 -12.18
N HIS A 141 13.52 5.56 -12.88
CA HIS A 141 12.10 5.69 -13.13
C HIS A 141 11.37 4.41 -12.81
N VAL A 142 10.07 4.55 -12.56
CA VAL A 142 9.14 3.44 -12.39
C VAL A 142 8.27 3.33 -13.62
N SER A 143 8.14 2.13 -14.17
CA SER A 143 7.23 1.84 -15.28
C SER A 143 6.25 0.72 -14.95
N VAL A 144 5.12 0.73 -15.65
CA VAL A 144 4.10 -0.33 -15.62
C VAL A 144 3.57 -0.57 -17.02
N THR A 145 3.22 -1.82 -17.33
CA THR A 145 2.60 -2.16 -18.62
C THR A 145 1.10 -2.39 -18.43
N ILE A 146 0.29 -1.58 -19.10
CA ILE A 146 -1.18 -1.65 -19.08
C ILE A 146 -1.67 -1.56 -20.53
N ASN A 147 -2.59 -2.43 -20.94
CA ASN A 147 -3.14 -2.43 -22.30
C ASN A 147 -2.04 -2.42 -23.39
N ASN A 148 -0.99 -3.22 -23.20
CA ASN A 148 0.19 -3.31 -24.08
C ASN A 148 0.99 -2.00 -24.24
N ARG A 149 0.77 -1.00 -23.37
CA ARG A 149 1.56 0.25 -23.31
C ARG A 149 2.42 0.26 -22.06
N THR A 150 3.70 0.57 -22.22
CA THR A 150 4.61 0.79 -21.09
C THR A 150 4.57 2.27 -20.71
N ILE A 151 4.19 2.54 -19.48
CA ILE A 151 3.96 3.89 -18.96
C ILE A 151 5.02 4.16 -17.91
N ARG A 152 5.80 5.22 -18.09
CA ARG A 152 6.63 5.80 -17.02
C ARG A 152 5.71 6.55 -16.06
N VAL A 153 5.53 6.00 -14.87
CA VAL A 153 4.54 6.43 -13.89
C VAL A 153 4.97 7.75 -13.24
N ALA A 154 4.05 8.72 -13.21
CA ALA A 154 4.23 9.98 -12.48
C ALA A 154 3.27 10.06 -11.28
N ARG A 155 2.01 9.65 -11.47
CA ARG A 155 0.97 9.69 -10.44
C ARG A 155 0.08 8.46 -10.51
N LEU A 156 -0.26 7.94 -9.34
CA LEU A 156 -1.34 7.00 -9.16
C LEU A 156 -2.50 7.69 -8.44
N PHE A 157 -3.72 7.49 -8.91
CA PHE A 157 -4.92 7.93 -8.21
C PHE A 157 -5.86 6.75 -7.93
N ILE A 158 -6.36 6.62 -6.70
CA ILE A 158 -7.32 5.57 -6.33
C ILE A 158 -8.64 6.20 -5.93
N ARG A 159 -9.68 5.91 -6.71
CA ARG A 159 -11.05 6.31 -6.41
C ARG A 159 -11.65 5.35 -5.40
N ILE A 160 -12.00 5.85 -4.21
CA ILE A 160 -12.62 5.06 -3.14
C ILE A 160 -13.95 5.69 -2.76
N GLN A 161 -15.02 4.90 -2.86
CA GLN A 161 -16.38 5.37 -2.53
C GLN A 161 -17.06 4.37 -1.60
N GLY A 162 -16.99 4.66 -0.30
CA GLY A 162 -17.51 3.81 0.76
C GLY A 162 -16.62 2.62 1.08
N GLY A 163 -17.20 1.61 1.76
CA GLY A 163 -16.46 0.48 2.33
C GLY A 163 -16.06 0.72 3.79
N SER A 164 -15.33 -0.23 4.37
CA SER A 164 -14.80 -0.12 5.72
C SER A 164 -13.34 0.35 5.69
N PHE A 165 -12.80 0.75 6.84
CA PHE A 165 -11.39 1.13 6.95
C PHE A 165 -10.44 0.03 6.46
N TRP A 166 -10.81 -1.24 6.67
CA TRP A 166 -10.00 -2.40 6.28
C TRP A 166 -10.30 -2.91 4.87
N LEU A 167 -11.51 -2.65 4.36
CA LEU A 167 -11.97 -3.09 3.04
C LEU A 167 -12.63 -1.91 2.32
N PRO A 168 -11.81 -1.00 1.77
CA PRO A 168 -12.33 0.13 1.00
C PRO A 168 -13.00 -0.35 -0.29
N ASN A 169 -14.08 0.31 -0.70
CA ASN A 169 -14.72 0.04 -1.97
C ASN A 169 -14.02 0.85 -3.08
N VAL A 170 -12.98 0.24 -3.67
CA VAL A 170 -12.21 0.84 -4.75
C VAL A 170 -13.01 0.75 -6.05
N LYS A 171 -13.33 1.90 -6.64
CA LYS A 171 -14.07 1.97 -7.92
C LYS A 171 -13.14 1.77 -9.11
N TYR A 172 -12.00 2.44 -9.07
CA TYR A 172 -10.94 2.31 -10.07
C TYR A 172 -9.63 2.87 -9.53
N ALA A 173 -8.53 2.51 -10.19
CA ALA A 173 -7.25 3.19 -10.08
C ALA A 173 -6.92 3.87 -11.43
N GLU A 174 -6.26 5.01 -11.40
CA GLU A 174 -5.71 5.71 -12.55
C GLU A 174 -4.19 5.74 -12.45
N VAL A 175 -3.55 5.50 -13.58
CA VAL A 175 -2.10 5.60 -13.77
C VAL A 175 -1.85 6.71 -14.77
N GLU A 176 -1.27 7.80 -14.28
CA GLU A 176 -0.85 8.93 -15.11
C GLU A 176 0.67 8.90 -15.28
N GLY A 177 1.13 9.20 -16.49
CA GLY A 177 2.55 9.15 -16.81
C GLY A 177 2.86 9.50 -18.24
N ILE A 178 4.01 9.03 -18.72
CA ILE A 178 4.46 9.18 -20.11
C ILE A 178 4.48 7.81 -20.77
N ASP A 179 3.84 7.66 -21.93
CA ASP A 179 3.96 6.45 -22.76
C ASP A 179 5.38 6.38 -23.33
N GLU A 180 6.13 5.34 -23.00
CA GLU A 180 7.54 5.22 -23.39
C GLU A 180 7.73 5.04 -24.90
N ALA A 181 6.73 4.54 -25.63
CA ALA A 181 6.81 4.38 -27.07
C ALA A 181 6.64 5.72 -27.81
N THR A 182 5.83 6.64 -27.28
CA THR A 182 5.47 7.89 -27.97
C THR A 182 6.05 9.14 -27.33
N GLY A 183 6.50 9.06 -26.08
CA GLY A 183 6.94 10.20 -25.28
C GLY A 183 5.81 11.14 -24.86
N LYS A 184 4.53 10.79 -25.08
CA LYS A 184 3.38 11.65 -24.79
C LYS A 184 2.75 11.32 -23.42
N PRO A 185 2.14 12.31 -22.75
CA PRO A 185 1.34 12.06 -21.56
C PRO A 185 0.20 11.09 -21.84
N ILE A 186 -0.03 10.18 -20.90
CA ILE A 186 -1.11 9.19 -20.95
C ILE A 186 -1.72 8.99 -19.58
N VAL A 187 -3.02 8.69 -19.57
CA VAL A 187 -3.77 8.27 -18.38
C VAL A 187 -4.49 6.98 -18.69
N GLU A 188 -4.18 5.92 -17.95
CA GLU A 188 -4.86 4.63 -18.05
C GLU A 188 -5.67 4.37 -16.79
N ARG A 189 -6.88 3.84 -16.94
CA ARG A 189 -7.76 3.48 -15.82
C ARG A 189 -7.87 1.97 -15.68
N ILE A 190 -7.64 1.47 -14.47
CA ILE A 190 -7.74 0.06 -14.11
C ILE A 190 -8.98 -0.13 -13.24
N SER A 191 -9.85 -1.05 -13.66
CA SER A 191 -10.93 -1.55 -12.79
C SER A 191 -10.34 -2.49 -11.74
N VAL A 192 -10.56 -2.18 -10.47
CA VAL A 192 -10.14 -3.06 -9.37
C VAL A 192 -11.29 -4.03 -9.09
N LYS A 193 -11.25 -5.20 -9.72
CA LYS A 193 -12.16 -6.33 -9.43
C LYS A 193 -11.47 -7.37 -8.55
#